data_AF-A0A151S079-F1
#
_entry.id   AF-A0A151S079-F1
#
_cell.length_a   1.000
_cell.length_b   1.000
_cell.length_c   1.000
_cell.angle_alpha   90.00
_cell.angle_beta   90.00
_cell.angle_gamma   90.00
#
_symmetry.space_group_name_H-M   'P 1'
#
loop_
_entity.id
_entity.type
_entity.pdbx_description
1 polymer ?
#
loop_
_entity_poly.entity_id
_entity_poly.type
_entity_poly.pdbx_seq_one_letter_code
_entity_poly.pdbx_strand_id
1 'polypeptide(L)'
;MCSKVPFISNAIMKATGCSSFNLLVNNGAAAGQVIYHTHMHIIPRKAFDCLWASESLLRRPLNLNDEKVSQLADRIQKQLLPSEICQDTKNQSFCSSKS
;
A
#
# COMPACT_ATOMS: atom_id res chain seq x y z
N MET A 1 4.41 6.11 -14.97
CA MET A 1 4.96 6.89 -13.83
C MET A 1 4.36 6.54 -12.45
N CYS A 2 3.50 5.53 -12.28
CA CYS A 2 3.00 5.11 -10.94
C CYS A 2 3.11 3.59 -10.71
N SER A 3 4.07 2.91 -11.36
CA SER A 3 4.12 1.43 -11.40
C SER A 3 4.23 0.76 -10.03
N LYS A 4 4.75 1.46 -9.02
CA LYS A 4 4.87 0.95 -7.65
C LYS A 4 3.63 1.17 -6.79
N VAL A 5 2.72 2.08 -7.17
CA VAL A 5 1.52 2.38 -6.38
C VAL A 5 0.63 1.16 -6.23
N PRO A 6 0.28 0.39 -7.29
CA PRO A 6 -0.51 -0.83 -7.13
C PRO A 6 0.18 -1.88 -6.24
N PHE A 7 1.49 -2.04 -6.39
CA PHE A 7 2.29 -2.98 -5.59
C PHE A 7 2.25 -2.64 -4.10
N ILE A 8 2.56 -1.39 -3.74
CA ILE A 8 2.56 -0.93 -2.34
C ILE A 8 1.15 -0.93 -1.77
N SER A 9 0.16 -0.47 -2.53
CA SER A 9 -1.23 -0.42 -2.08
C SER A 9 -1.75 -1.82 -1.76
N ASN A 10 -1.50 -2.81 -2.63
CA ASN A 10 -1.90 -4.19 -2.38
C ASN A 10 -1.31 -4.76 -1.08
N ALA A 11 -0.03 -4.47 -0.80
CA ALA A 11 0.60 -4.90 0.45
C ALA A 11 -0.06 -4.26 1.68
N ILE A 12 -0.32 -2.95 1.62
CA ILE A 12 -1.00 -2.21 2.69
C ILE A 12 -2.41 -2.78 2.92
N MET A 13 -3.16 -3.06 1.86
CA MET A 13 -4.51 -3.60 1.93
C MET A 13 -4.55 -4.96 2.63
N LYS A 14 -3.66 -5.89 2.24
CA LYS A 14 -3.51 -7.19 2.89
C LYS A 14 -3.11 -7.06 4.36
N ALA A 15 -2.17 -6.16 4.68
CA ALA A 15 -1.67 -5.97 6.04
C ALA A 15 -2.69 -5.31 7.00
N THR A 16 -3.65 -4.55 6.45
CA THR A 16 -4.69 -3.84 7.22
C THR A 16 -6.04 -4.55 7.23
N GLY A 17 -6.22 -5.56 6.37
CA GLY A 17 -7.50 -6.25 6.18
C GLY A 17 -8.57 -5.38 5.52
N CYS A 18 -8.18 -4.31 4.85
CA CYS A 18 -9.09 -3.43 4.12
C CYS A 18 -9.32 -3.95 2.70
N SER A 19 -10.50 -3.69 2.13
CA SER A 19 -10.86 -4.05 0.74
C SER A 19 -10.87 -2.87 -0.22
N SER A 20 -10.91 -1.63 0.28
CA SER A 20 -10.72 -0.40 -0.49
C SER A 20 -9.71 0.56 0.14
N PHE A 21 -9.18 1.50 -0.66
CA PHE A 21 -8.33 2.61 -0.20
C PHE A 21 -8.57 3.87 -1.04
N ASN A 22 -8.21 5.03 -0.50
CA ASN A 22 -8.08 6.26 -1.29
C ASN A 22 -6.62 6.49 -1.68
N LEU A 23 -6.39 6.92 -2.92
CA LEU A 23 -5.13 7.46 -3.41
C LEU A 23 -5.28 8.98 -3.58
N LEU A 24 -4.43 9.76 -2.91
CA LEU A 24 -4.56 11.22 -2.88
C LEU A 24 -3.19 11.89 -3.04
N VAL A 25 -3.17 12.99 -3.81
CA VAL A 25 -2.07 13.95 -3.86
C VAL A 25 -2.68 15.33 -3.61
N ASN A 26 -2.18 16.03 -2.61
CA ASN A 26 -2.57 17.41 -2.35
C ASN A 26 -1.57 18.34 -3.06
N ASN A 27 -2.05 19.13 -4.00
CA ASN A 27 -1.25 20.11 -4.74
C ASN A 27 -1.71 21.53 -4.39
N GLY A 28 -0.87 22.27 -3.67
CA GLY A 28 -1.17 23.61 -3.17
C GLY A 28 -1.83 23.63 -1.79
N ALA A 29 -1.60 24.72 -1.06
CA ALA A 29 -2.07 24.88 0.32
C ALA A 29 -3.60 24.75 0.46
N ALA A 30 -4.38 25.29 -0.48
CA ALA A 30 -5.84 25.20 -0.48
C ALA A 30 -6.36 23.75 -0.64
N ALA A 31 -5.57 22.87 -1.26
CA ALA A 31 -5.86 21.44 -1.35
C ALA A 31 -5.40 20.66 -0.11
N GLY A 32 -4.90 21.32 0.93
CA GLY A 32 -4.41 20.69 2.15
C GLY A 32 -2.97 20.19 2.09
N GLN A 33 -2.13 20.72 1.18
CA GLN A 33 -0.70 20.40 1.14
C GLN A 33 0.04 21.14 2.27
N VAL A 34 0.73 20.38 3.13
CA VAL A 34 1.57 20.92 4.22
C VAL A 34 3.06 20.63 4.03
N ILE A 35 3.42 19.67 3.16
CA ILE A 35 4.81 19.31 2.84
C ILE A 35 5.03 19.48 1.33
N TYR A 36 5.97 20.35 0.95
CA TYR A 36 6.31 20.67 -0.45
C TYR A 36 7.35 19.73 -1.05
N HIS A 37 7.13 18.43 -0.85
CA HIS A 37 7.77 17.34 -1.57
C HIS A 37 6.66 16.48 -2.16
N THR A 38 6.74 16.10 -3.43
CA THR A 38 5.67 15.29 -4.05
C THR A 38 5.55 13.96 -3.31
N HIS A 39 4.39 13.71 -2.72
CA HIS A 39 4.06 12.47 -2.04
C HIS A 39 2.64 12.03 -2.37
N MET A 40 2.41 10.72 -2.30
CA MET A 40 1.09 10.12 -2.50
C MET A 40 0.62 9.52 -1.18
N HIS A 41 -0.60 9.84 -0.78
CA HIS A 41 -1.27 9.18 0.32
C HIS A 41 -1.95 7.91 -0.18
N ILE A 42 -1.69 6.79 0.51
CA ILE A 42 -2.47 5.55 0.39
C ILE A 42 -3.22 5.42 1.71
N ILE A 43 -4.54 5.54 1.68
CA ILE A 43 -5.38 5.59 2.88
C ILE A 43 -6.35 4.39 2.86
N PRO A 44 -6.04 3.29 3.57
CA PRO A 44 -6.94 2.13 3.66
C PRO A 44 -8.27 2.51 4.29
N ARG A 45 -9.37 2.02 3.72
CA ARG A 45 -10.74 2.37 4.13
C ARG A 45 -11.49 1.16 4.69
N LYS A 46 -12.32 1.44 5.68
CA LYS A 46 -13.32 0.49 6.19
C LYS A 46 -14.71 1.10 6.03
N ALA A 47 -15.71 0.25 5.85
CA ALA A 47 -17.10 0.71 5.86
C ALA A 47 -17.36 1.49 7.16
N PHE A 48 -17.97 2.67 7.03
CA PHE A 48 -18.32 3.53 8.16
C PHE A 48 -17.13 4.06 8.99
N ASP A 49 -15.93 4.18 8.40
CA ASP A 49 -14.77 4.80 9.07
C ASP A 49 -14.87 6.33 9.22
N CYS A 50 -15.92 6.94 8.67
CA CYS A 50 -16.26 8.35 8.80
C CYS A 50 -15.13 9.33 8.40
N LEU A 51 -14.17 8.90 7.58
CA LEU A 51 -13.00 9.72 7.22
C LEU A 51 -13.37 11.10 6.66
N TRP A 52 -14.53 11.22 5.99
CA TRP A 52 -15.02 12.47 5.38
C TRP A 52 -16.33 12.99 5.99
N ALA A 53 -16.89 12.28 6.98
CA ALA A 53 -18.19 12.64 7.55
C ALA A 53 -18.14 13.93 8.40
N SER A 54 -16.93 14.37 8.76
CA SER A 54 -16.72 15.66 9.41
C SER A 54 -15.23 15.99 9.35
N GLU A 55 -14.88 17.25 9.09
CA GLU A 55 -13.51 17.79 9.21
C GLU A 55 -12.91 17.62 10.63
N SER A 56 -13.70 17.10 11.59
CA SER A 56 -13.37 17.00 13.01
C SER A 56 -12.75 15.67 13.48
N LEU A 57 -12.44 14.70 12.60
CA LEU A 57 -11.56 13.61 13.03
C LEU A 57 -10.12 14.13 13.12
N LEU A 58 -9.75 14.56 14.32
CA LEU A 58 -8.41 15.03 14.62
C LEU A 58 -7.41 13.93 14.28
N ARG A 59 -6.57 14.17 13.27
CA ARG A 59 -5.50 13.24 12.89
C ARG A 59 -4.58 13.10 14.10
N ARG A 60 -4.60 11.94 14.73
CA ARG A 60 -3.72 11.66 15.86
C ARG A 60 -2.30 11.47 15.32
N PRO A 61 -1.30 12.18 15.86
CA PRO A 61 0.08 11.94 15.48
C PRO A 61 0.46 10.49 15.77
N LEU A 62 1.29 9.92 14.89
CA LEU A 62 1.78 8.56 15.06
C LEU A 62 2.72 8.52 16.27
N ASN A 63 2.42 7.66 17.25
CA ASN A 63 3.32 7.39 18.35
C ASN A 63 4.25 6.24 17.96
N LEU A 64 5.52 6.53 17.71
CA LEU A 64 6.50 5.51 17.28
C LEU A 64 6.83 4.49 18.39
N ASN A 65 6.52 4.81 19.65
CA ASN A 65 6.69 3.89 20.78
C ASN A 65 5.48 2.95 20.94
N ASP A 66 4.41 3.13 20.15
CA ASP A 66 3.26 2.21 20.16
C ASP A 66 3.62 0.93 19.41
N GLU A 67 3.59 -0.19 20.11
CA GLU A 67 3.86 -1.52 19.57
C GLU A 67 3.01 -1.82 18.33
N LYS A 68 1.77 -1.31 18.27
CA LYS A 68 0.85 -1.51 17.13
C LYS A 68 1.41 -0.92 15.84
N VAL A 69 2.19 0.16 15.92
CA VAL A 69 2.82 0.81 14.77
C VAL A 69 3.92 -0.08 14.21
N SER A 70 4.79 -0.59 15.07
CA SER A 70 5.85 -1.53 14.68
C SER A 70 5.25 -2.81 14.07
N GLN A 71 4.27 -3.40 14.73
CA GLN A 71 3.56 -4.59 14.23
C GLN A 71 2.89 -4.35 12.87
N LEU A 72 2.33 -3.16 12.64
CA LEU A 72 1.74 -2.82 11.34
C LEU A 72 2.82 -2.70 10.25
N ALA A 73 3.95 -2.06 10.55
CA ALA A 73 5.08 -1.95 9.63
C ALA A 73 5.60 -3.34 9.24
N ASP A 74 5.78 -4.24 10.22
CA ASP A 74 6.22 -5.62 9.99
C ASP A 74 5.24 -6.38 9.10
N ARG A 75 3.92 -6.22 9.32
CA ARG A 75 2.89 -6.83 8.47
C ARG A 75 2.98 -6.33 7.04
N ILE A 76 3.14 -5.01 6.83
CA ILE A 76 3.27 -4.44 5.48
C ILE A 76 4.54 -4.97 4.81
N GLN A 77 5.67 -4.99 5.53
CA GLN A 77 6.94 -5.47 5.00
C GLN A 77 6.84 -6.93 4.56
N LYS A 78 6.22 -7.80 5.35
CA LYS A 78 5.94 -9.21 4.98
C LYS A 78 5.15 -9.34 3.68
N GLN A 79 4.21 -8.43 3.42
CA GLN A 79 3.40 -8.43 2.19
C GLN A 79 4.16 -7.86 0.97
N LEU A 80 5.27 -7.15 1.19
CA LEU A 80 6.13 -6.61 0.13
C LEU A 80 7.22 -7.61 -0.30
N LEU A 81 7.54 -8.60 0.54
CA LEU A 81 8.51 -9.63 0.18
C LEU A 81 7.95 -10.53 -0.92
N PRO A 82 8.73 -10.87 -1.96
CA PRO A 82 8.35 -11.92 -2.88
C PRO A 82 8.11 -13.20 -2.09
N SER A 83 6.94 -13.82 -2.25
CA SER A 83 6.78 -15.22 -1.84
C SER A 83 7.85 -16.04 -2.55
N GLU A 84 8.59 -16.88 -1.82
CA GLU A 84 9.58 -17.82 -2.37
C GLU A 84 8.91 -18.93 -3.22
N ILE A 85 8.19 -18.55 -4.27
CA ILE A 85 7.62 -19.44 -5.26
C ILE A 85 7.77 -18.77 -6.63
N CYS A 86 8.97 -18.88 -7.20
CA CYS A 86 9.18 -19.03 -8.63
C CYS A 86 10.62 -19.51 -8.90
N GLN A 87 10.94 -20.71 -8.41
CA GLN A 87 11.90 -21.57 -9.08
C GLN A 87 11.11 -22.79 -9.56
N ASP A 88 11.48 -23.32 -10.72
CA ASP A 88 10.89 -24.48 -11.42
C ASP A 88 9.61 -24.25 -12.21
N THR A 89 9.74 -23.64 -13.39
CA THR A 89 9.09 -24.16 -14.62
C THR A 89 9.63 -23.49 -15.90
N LYS A 90 10.95 -23.44 -16.10
CA LYS A 90 11.54 -23.28 -17.45
C LYS A 90 12.88 -24.00 -17.55
N ASN A 91 12.83 -25.34 -17.59
CA ASN A 91 13.88 -26.17 -18.19
C ASN A 91 13.35 -27.58 -18.50
N GLN A 92 12.68 -27.72 -19.64
CA GLN A 92 12.70 -28.91 -20.51
C GLN A 92 12.52 -28.36 -21.93
N SER A 93 13.64 -28.03 -22.60
CA SER A 93 14.36 -28.90 -23.53
C SER A 93 13.58 -29.18 -24.83
N PHE A 94 13.93 -28.41 -25.85
CA PHE A 94 14.20 -28.84 -27.23
C PHE A 94 13.71 -30.24 -27.62
N CYS A 95 12.77 -30.33 -28.57
CA CYS A 95 12.77 -31.43 -29.53
C CYS A 95 12.35 -30.91 -30.91
N SER A 96 13.24 -31.14 -31.87
CA SER A 96 13.13 -30.79 -33.28
C SER A 96 12.15 -31.71 -34.02
N SER A 97 11.60 -31.17 -35.13
CA SER A 97 11.07 -31.86 -36.32
C SER A 97 9.77 -32.68 -36.19
N LYS A 98 8.71 -32.22 -36.91
CA LYS A 98 8.11 -32.90 -38.09
C LYS A 98 6.73 -32.29 -38.41
N SER A 99 6.62 -31.59 -39.54
CA SER A 99 5.75 -31.90 -40.69
C SER A 99 5.92 -30.80 -41.73
#